data_AF-A0A915DK19-F1
#
_entry.id   AF-A0A915DK19-F1
#
_cell.length_a   1.000
_cell.length_b   1.000
_cell.length_c   1.000
_cell.angle_alpha   90.00
_cell.angle_beta   90.00
_cell.angle_gamma   90.00
#
_symmetry.space_group_name_H-M   'P 1'
#
loop_
_entity.id
_entity.type
_entity.pdbx_description
1 polymer ?
#
loop_
_entity_poly.entity_id
_entity_poly.type
_entity_poly.pdbx_seq_one_letter_code
_entity_poly.pdbx_strand_id
1 'polypeptide(L)'
;MISIFLLLFVPLFCQSTSGDQQPFVQLPEYGAHGFTYQYQHKNQELTSNIFLGLPYAQPPVRNLRLEKPEPLSENPQRVINNTDLPVGCTQQENMAELSHQMEMSLSHLGRLSISECFDTFYSATKDKNCPVLVWIHGADLCMA
;
A
#
# COMPACT_ATOMS: atom_id res chain seq x y z
N MET A 1 -38.90 36.09 -42.71
CA MET A 1 -38.51 35.86 -41.30
C MET A 1 -38.52 34.36 -41.04
N ILE A 2 -37.41 33.67 -41.30
CA ILE A 2 -37.25 32.24 -41.00
C ILE A 2 -36.27 32.18 -39.85
N SER A 3 -36.78 31.90 -38.65
CA SER A 3 -35.99 31.81 -37.42
C SER A 3 -35.49 30.39 -37.27
N ILE A 4 -34.22 30.15 -37.58
CA ILE A 4 -33.55 28.85 -37.41
C ILE A 4 -33.15 28.71 -35.94
N PHE A 5 -33.89 27.88 -35.20
CA PHE A 5 -33.52 27.47 -33.84
C PHE A 5 -32.37 26.45 -33.94
N LEU A 6 -31.15 26.91 -33.66
CA LEU A 6 -29.95 26.06 -33.56
C LEU A 6 -29.93 25.44 -32.15
N LEU A 7 -30.50 24.24 -32.02
CA LEU A 7 -30.35 23.38 -30.85
C LEU A 7 -28.89 22.88 -30.80
N LEU A 8 -28.04 23.56 -30.03
CA LEU A 8 -26.74 23.05 -29.66
C LEU A 8 -26.93 21.88 -28.69
N PHE A 9 -26.96 20.68 -29.27
CA PHE A 9 -26.79 19.42 -28.55
C PHE A 9 -25.39 19.45 -27.93
N VAL A 10 -25.29 19.78 -26.64
CA VAL A 10 -24.07 19.55 -25.86
C VAL A 10 -24.02 18.05 -25.60
N PRO A 11 -23.10 17.27 -26.21
CA PRO A 11 -22.94 15.90 -25.79
C PRO A 11 -22.43 15.95 -24.35
N LEU A 12 -23.28 15.49 -23.42
CA LEU A 12 -22.85 15.05 -22.10
C LEU A 12 -21.89 13.87 -22.36
N PHE A 13 -20.62 14.18 -22.58
CA PHE A 13 -19.56 13.20 -22.48
C PHE A 13 -19.46 12.84 -20.99
N CYS A 14 -20.31 11.91 -20.56
CA CYS A 14 -20.05 11.13 -19.37
C CYS A 14 -18.90 10.19 -19.73
N GLN A 15 -17.67 10.70 -19.62
CA GLN A 15 -16.50 9.84 -19.66
C GLN A 15 -16.53 9.02 -18.38
N SER A 16 -17.11 7.83 -18.46
CA SER A 16 -16.79 6.77 -17.51
C SER A 16 -15.32 6.43 -17.74
N THR A 17 -14.42 7.02 -16.96
CA THR A 17 -13.04 6.53 -16.91
C THR A 17 -13.10 5.18 -16.20
N SER A 18 -13.22 4.10 -16.96
CA SER A 18 -12.82 2.77 -16.50
C SER A 18 -11.29 2.71 -16.50
N GLY A 19 -10.66 3.62 -15.75
CA GLY A 19 -9.25 3.52 -15.41
C GLY A 19 -9.16 2.65 -14.17
N ASP A 20 -8.33 1.61 -14.24
CA ASP A 20 -7.93 0.75 -13.12
C ASP A 20 -7.67 1.63 -11.89
N GLN A 21 -8.64 1.73 -10.98
CA GLN A 21 -8.56 2.67 -9.87
C GLN A 21 -7.59 2.07 -8.86
N GLN A 22 -6.46 2.75 -8.62
CA GLN A 22 -5.51 2.32 -7.60
C GLN A 22 -6.20 2.16 -6.25
N PRO A 23 -5.93 1.07 -5.51
CA PRO A 23 -6.57 0.84 -4.22
C PRO A 23 -6.25 2.00 -3.28
N PHE A 24 -7.27 2.49 -2.58
CA PHE A 24 -7.15 3.63 -1.68
C PHE A 24 -7.75 3.30 -0.31
N VAL A 25 -7.03 3.64 0.75
CA VAL A 25 -7.49 3.48 2.14
C VAL A 25 -7.39 4.83 2.86
N GLN A 26 -8.46 5.23 3.53
CA GLN A 26 -8.47 6.40 4.40
C GLN A 26 -8.18 5.97 5.85
N LEU A 27 -7.04 6.39 6.39
CA LEU A 27 -6.70 6.27 7.81
C LEU A 27 -7.03 7.58 8.54
N PRO A 28 -7.17 7.59 9.87
CA PRO A 28 -7.29 8.82 10.66
C PRO A 28 -6.14 9.79 10.40
N GLU A 29 -4.93 9.27 10.16
CA GLU A 29 -3.73 10.08 10.06
C GLU A 29 -3.42 10.57 8.64
N TYR A 30 -3.83 9.83 7.60
CA TYR A 30 -3.60 10.14 6.18
C TYR A 30 -4.41 9.23 5.24
N GLY A 31 -4.52 9.59 3.97
CA GLY A 31 -4.97 8.70 2.89
C GLY A 31 -3.80 7.96 2.24
N ALA A 32 -3.98 6.69 1.89
CA ALA A 32 -2.94 5.86 1.29
C ALA A 32 -3.39 5.28 -0.05
N HIS A 33 -2.60 5.49 -1.10
CA HIS A 33 -2.74 4.77 -2.37
C HIS A 33 -1.80 3.56 -2.40
N GLY A 34 -2.31 2.40 -2.81
CA GLY A 34 -1.53 1.20 -3.05
C GLY A 34 -1.53 0.82 -4.53
N PHE A 35 -1.24 -0.44 -4.80
CA PHE A 35 -1.34 -1.03 -6.13
C PHE A 35 -1.95 -2.43 -6.07
N THR A 36 -2.51 -2.88 -7.18
CA THR A 36 -3.04 -4.24 -7.31
C THR A 36 -1.95 -5.14 -7.89
N TYR A 37 -1.71 -6.28 -7.24
CA TYR A 37 -0.79 -7.30 -7.71
C TYR A 37 -1.57 -8.56 -8.11
N GLN A 38 -1.39 -8.99 -9.35
CA GLN A 38 -2.03 -10.19 -9.89
C GLN A 38 -1.03 -11.35 -9.90
N TYR A 39 -1.46 -12.52 -9.45
CA TYR A 39 -0.63 -13.73 -9.39
C TYR A 39 -1.47 -14.97 -9.65
N GLN A 40 -0.80 -16.08 -9.97
CA GLN A 40 -1.45 -17.34 -10.32
C GLN A 40 -1.18 -18.36 -9.22
N HIS A 41 -2.24 -18.99 -8.70
CA HIS A 41 -2.11 -20.10 -7.78
C HIS A 41 -3.04 -21.24 -8.18
N LYS A 42 -2.50 -22.44 -8.43
CA LYS A 42 -3.27 -23.64 -8.79
C LYS A 42 -4.30 -23.41 -9.92
N ASN A 43 -3.87 -22.73 -11.00
CA ASN A 43 -4.70 -22.35 -12.16
C ASN A 43 -5.83 -21.36 -11.86
N GLN A 44 -5.74 -20.63 -10.75
CA GLN A 44 -6.63 -19.53 -10.42
C GLN A 44 -5.85 -18.23 -10.50
N GLU A 45 -6.40 -17.26 -11.24
CA GLU A 45 -5.91 -15.88 -11.22
C GLU A 45 -6.41 -15.24 -9.93
N LEU A 46 -5.48 -14.73 -9.13
CA LEU A 46 -5.76 -14.09 -7.87
C LEU A 46 -5.21 -12.67 -7.90
N THR A 47 -5.88 -11.79 -7.17
CA THR A 47 -5.49 -10.39 -7.02
C THR A 47 -5.31 -10.06 -5.56
N SER A 48 -4.31 -9.25 -5.24
CA SER A 48 -4.09 -8.69 -3.91
C SER A 48 -3.87 -7.20 -4.04
N ASN A 49 -4.53 -6.40 -3.19
CA ASN A 49 -4.13 -5.01 -3.00
C ASN A 49 -2.87 -4.99 -2.14
N ILE A 50 -1.91 -4.12 -2.45
CA ILE A 50 -0.65 -4.03 -1.73
C ILE A 50 -0.40 -2.56 -1.41
N PHE A 51 -0.02 -2.29 -0.16
CA PHE A 51 0.38 -0.98 0.33
C PHE A 51 1.75 -1.11 0.96
N LEU A 52 2.76 -0.46 0.40
CA LEU A 52 4.14 -0.51 0.87
C LEU A 52 4.52 0.77 1.61
N GLY A 53 5.34 0.63 2.64
CA GLY A 53 5.92 1.79 3.33
C GLY A 53 4.91 2.68 4.05
N LEU A 54 3.79 2.13 4.52
CA LEU A 54 2.84 2.84 5.37
C LEU A 54 3.52 3.34 6.65
N PRO A 55 3.63 4.67 6.88
CA PRO A 55 4.15 5.17 8.14
C PRO A 55 3.18 4.83 9.28
N TYR A 56 3.73 4.43 10.43
CA TYR A 56 2.97 4.12 11.65
C TYR A 56 3.44 4.91 12.88
N ALA A 57 4.56 5.64 12.78
CA ALA A 57 5.15 6.45 13.85
C ALA A 57 5.94 7.62 13.25
N GLN A 58 6.23 8.63 14.08
CA GLN A 58 7.12 9.72 13.70
C GLN A 58 8.55 9.22 13.46
N PRO A 59 9.28 9.77 12.48
CA PRO A 59 10.68 9.44 12.26
C PRO A 59 11.52 9.68 13.53
N PRO A 60 12.31 8.71 14.02
CA PRO A 60 13.07 8.81 15.27
C PRO A 60 14.36 9.62 15.09
N VAL A 61 14.22 10.87 14.66
CA VAL A 61 15.32 11.78 14.36
C VAL A 61 15.49 12.84 15.46
N ARG A 62 16.71 13.36 15.62
CA ARG A 62 17.04 14.41 16.61
C ARG A 62 16.62 13.98 18.02
N ASN A 63 15.76 14.77 18.67
CA ASN A 63 15.31 14.55 20.03
C ASN A 63 14.43 13.32 20.20
N LEU A 64 13.92 12.73 19.11
CA LEU A 64 13.16 11.47 19.14
C LEU A 64 14.06 10.23 19.06
N ARG A 65 15.37 10.40 18.89
CA ARG A 65 16.30 9.27 18.84
C ARG A 65 16.46 8.67 20.23
N LEU A 66 16.33 7.34 20.33
CA LEU A 66 16.35 6.57 21.58
C LEU A 66 15.15 6.82 22.51
N GLU A 67 14.16 7.59 22.05
CA GLU A 67 12.88 7.74 22.74
C GLU A 67 11.88 6.67 22.27
N LYS A 68 10.77 6.56 23.00
CA LYS A 68 9.65 5.73 22.55
C LYS A 68 9.08 6.27 21.23
N PRO A 69 8.61 5.41 20.30
CA PRO A 69 7.96 5.86 19.08
C PRO A 69 6.78 6.78 19.38
N GLU A 70 6.76 7.95 18.77
CA GLU A 70 5.62 8.87 18.86
C GLU A 70 4.59 8.58 17.77
N PRO A 71 3.28 8.69 18.06
CA PRO A 71 2.23 8.48 17.08
C PRO A 71 2.28 9.54 15.96
N LEU A 72 1.79 9.18 14.79
CA LEU A 72 1.64 10.13 13.70
C LEU A 72 0.65 11.24 14.07
N SER A 73 0.90 12.45 13.59
CA SER A 73 -0.07 13.54 13.71
C SER A 73 -1.22 13.31 12.74
N GLU A 74 -2.45 13.54 13.20
CA GLU A 74 -3.63 13.43 12.34
C GLU A 74 -3.62 14.49 11.25
N ASN A 75 -3.55 14.06 9.99
CA ASN A 75 -3.74 14.92 8.84
C ASN A 75 -4.49 14.15 7.73
N PRO A 76 -5.81 13.97 7.87
CA PRO A 76 -6.62 13.20 6.91
C PRO A 76 -6.53 13.69 5.46
N GLN A 77 -6.15 14.97 5.26
CA GLN A 77 -6.00 15.57 3.94
C GLN A 77 -4.68 15.20 3.25
N ARG A 78 -3.68 14.74 4.01
CA ARG A 78 -2.42 14.24 3.46
C ARG A 78 -2.68 12.91 2.78
N VAL A 79 -2.26 12.79 1.52
CA VAL A 79 -2.29 11.52 0.78
C VAL A 79 -0.86 11.06 0.47
N ILE A 80 -0.57 9.79 0.72
CA ILE A 80 0.74 9.16 0.49
C ILE A 80 0.59 8.09 -0.59
N ASN A 81 1.54 8.04 -1.52
CA ASN A 81 1.63 6.95 -2.48
C ASN A 81 2.49 5.83 -1.88
N ASN A 82 1.85 4.72 -1.53
CA ASN A 82 2.42 3.58 -0.81
C ASN A 82 2.71 2.43 -1.79
N THR A 83 3.51 2.71 -2.81
CA THR A 83 3.87 1.76 -3.87
C THR A 83 5.35 1.33 -3.83
N ASP A 84 6.16 2.02 -3.05
CA ASP A 84 7.62 1.81 -2.99
C ASP A 84 8.03 1.13 -1.69
N LEU A 85 9.00 0.22 -1.77
CA LEU A 85 9.60 -0.39 -0.59
C LEU A 85 10.34 0.68 0.22
N PRO A 86 10.04 0.83 1.52
CA PRO A 86 10.77 1.76 2.37
C PRO A 86 12.16 1.23 2.71
N VAL A 87 13.08 2.14 3.03
CA VAL A 87 14.48 1.81 3.38
C VAL A 87 14.60 1.05 4.70
N GLY A 88 15.59 0.16 4.79
CA GLY A 88 16.06 -0.48 6.03
C GLY A 88 16.26 0.51 7.18
N CYS A 89 16.10 0.03 8.41
CA CYS A 89 16.70 0.73 9.55
C CYS A 89 18.23 0.74 9.38
N THR A 90 18.91 1.76 9.89
CA THR A 90 20.37 1.83 9.80
C THR A 90 21.02 0.64 10.49
N GLN A 91 21.84 -0.10 9.76
CA GLN A 91 22.55 -1.32 10.18
C GLN A 91 23.98 -1.31 9.62
N GLN A 92 24.84 -2.24 10.05
CA GLN A 92 26.24 -2.30 9.60
C GLN A 92 26.32 -2.62 8.09
N GLU A 93 27.03 -1.76 7.34
CA GLU A 93 27.02 -1.73 5.87
C GLU A 93 27.36 -3.08 5.22
N ASN A 94 28.38 -3.78 5.73
CA ASN A 94 28.83 -5.07 5.20
C ASN A 94 27.73 -6.15 5.22
N MET A 95 26.73 -6.03 6.10
CA MET A 95 25.66 -7.02 6.28
C MET A 95 24.34 -6.58 5.64
N ALA A 96 24.12 -5.27 5.49
CA ALA A 96 22.95 -4.72 4.79
C ALA A 96 22.99 -5.03 3.28
N GLU A 97 24.17 -5.04 2.67
CA GLU A 97 24.33 -5.38 1.25
C GLU A 97 24.18 -6.90 1.02
N LEU A 98 24.71 -7.73 1.93
CA LEU A 98 24.51 -9.18 1.94
C LEU A 98 23.04 -9.56 2.15
N SER A 99 22.28 -8.83 2.97
CA SER A 99 20.84 -9.08 3.11
C SER A 99 20.03 -8.58 1.95
N HIS A 100 20.38 -7.46 1.31
CA HIS A 100 19.74 -7.08 0.05
C HIS A 100 19.98 -8.15 -1.03
N GLN A 101 21.16 -8.77 -1.04
CA GLN A 101 21.47 -9.87 -1.96
C GLN A 101 20.82 -11.21 -1.57
N MET A 102 20.66 -11.52 -0.28
CA MET A 102 20.00 -12.76 0.20
C MET A 102 18.47 -12.64 0.22
N GLU A 103 17.91 -11.46 0.49
CA GLU A 103 16.47 -11.16 0.34
C GLU A 103 16.06 -11.05 -1.14
N MET A 104 16.99 -10.87 -2.08
CA MET A 104 16.68 -10.99 -3.51
C MET A 104 16.28 -12.42 -3.94
N SER A 105 16.43 -13.43 -3.07
CA SER A 105 15.82 -14.76 -3.26
C SER A 105 14.40 -14.88 -2.70
N LEU A 106 13.90 -13.86 -1.98
CA LEU A 106 12.55 -13.78 -1.43
C LEU A 106 11.83 -12.60 -2.09
N SER A 107 11.37 -12.85 -3.30
CA SER A 107 10.44 -12.01 -4.07
C SER A 107 9.09 -11.74 -3.39
N HIS A 108 8.96 -11.81 -2.05
CA HIS A 108 7.67 -11.79 -1.36
C HIS A 108 7.55 -11.10 0.00
N LEU A 109 8.60 -10.58 0.67
CA LEU A 109 8.39 -10.02 2.03
C LEU A 109 9.24 -8.79 2.32
N GLY A 110 8.56 -7.64 2.36
CA GLY A 110 9.08 -6.36 2.81
C GLY A 110 7.95 -5.40 3.15
N ARG A 111 7.36 -5.58 4.33
CA ARG A 111 6.58 -4.57 5.10
C ARG A 111 5.10 -4.40 4.69
N LEU A 112 4.27 -4.30 5.74
CA LEU A 112 2.80 -4.31 5.79
C LEU A 112 2.07 -4.55 4.45
N SER A 113 2.19 -5.75 3.89
CA SER A 113 1.37 -6.16 2.76
C SER A 113 0.00 -6.61 3.28
N ILE A 114 -1.06 -5.89 2.93
CA ILE A 114 -2.45 -6.31 3.21
C ILE A 114 -2.94 -7.08 1.98
N SER A 115 -2.53 -8.33 1.81
CA SER A 115 -3.19 -9.18 0.83
C SER A 115 -4.65 -9.37 1.24
N GLU A 116 -5.57 -9.27 0.29
CA GLU A 116 -7.01 -9.45 0.53
C GLU A 116 -7.29 -10.80 1.24
N CYS A 117 -8.44 -10.89 1.92
CA CYS A 117 -8.97 -12.16 2.43
C CYS A 117 -8.87 -13.23 1.34
N PHE A 118 -8.11 -14.29 1.57
CA PHE A 118 -8.18 -15.47 0.73
C PHE A 118 -9.56 -16.12 0.90
N ASP A 119 -10.51 -15.75 0.04
CA ASP A 119 -11.72 -16.51 -0.14
C ASP A 119 -11.39 -17.71 -1.04
N THR A 120 -10.99 -18.84 -0.46
CA THR A 120 -11.10 -20.13 -1.18
C THR A 120 -12.54 -20.48 -1.54
N PHE A 121 -13.53 -19.68 -1.11
CA PHE A 121 -14.92 -19.71 -1.53
C PHE A 121 -15.55 -18.36 -1.11
N TYR A 122 -16.37 -17.75 -1.96
CA TYR A 122 -17.16 -16.51 -1.74
C TYR A 122 -16.50 -15.13 -1.86
N SER A 123 -16.59 -14.54 -3.05
CA SER A 123 -16.93 -13.13 -3.31
C SER A 123 -16.48 -12.09 -2.26
N ALA A 124 -15.45 -11.33 -2.62
CA ALA A 124 -15.02 -10.11 -1.94
C ALA A 124 -16.22 -9.17 -1.75
N THR A 125 -16.66 -9.06 -0.50
CA THR A 125 -17.67 -8.09 -0.05
C THR A 125 -17.02 -7.22 1.02
N LYS A 126 -17.45 -5.96 1.04
CA LYS A 126 -16.90 -4.80 1.75
C LYS A 126 -16.83 -4.92 3.29
N ASP A 127 -17.28 -6.05 3.86
CA ASP A 127 -17.61 -6.22 5.29
C ASP A 127 -16.99 -7.49 5.94
N LYS A 128 -15.84 -7.98 5.46
CA LYS A 128 -15.19 -9.17 6.06
C LYS A 128 -14.03 -8.79 7.00
N ASN A 129 -14.20 -9.14 8.28
CA ASN A 129 -13.11 -9.12 9.27
C ASN A 129 -12.17 -10.31 9.03
N CYS A 130 -11.16 -10.11 8.19
CA CYS A 130 -10.16 -11.12 7.89
C CYS A 130 -9.19 -11.32 9.07
N PRO A 131 -8.66 -12.54 9.28
CA PRO A 131 -7.52 -12.74 10.17
C PRO A 131 -6.32 -11.87 9.74
N VAL A 132 -5.66 -11.25 10.70
CA VAL A 132 -4.46 -10.43 10.46
C VAL A 132 -3.23 -11.18 10.93
N LEU A 133 -2.26 -11.37 10.03
CA LEU A 133 -0.95 -11.93 10.35
C LEU A 133 0.08 -10.80 10.36
N VAL A 134 0.78 -10.64 11.49
CA VAL A 134 1.83 -9.63 11.66
C VAL A 134 3.18 -10.34 11.69
N TRP A 135 4.05 -10.03 10.71
CA TRP A 135 5.40 -10.57 10.63
C TRP A 135 6.42 -9.60 11.24
N ILE A 136 7.23 -10.08 12.18
CA ILE A 136 8.36 -9.37 12.77
C ILE A 136 9.62 -10.11 12.32
N HIS A 137 10.47 -9.45 11.53
CA HIS A 137 11.69 -10.08 11.01
C HIS A 137 12.69 -10.37 12.15
N GLY A 138 13.50 -11.41 11.96
CA GLY A 138 14.56 -11.80 12.90
C GLY A 138 15.88 -11.04 12.69
N ALA A 139 17.00 -11.72 12.99
CA ALA A 139 18.37 -11.20 13.05
C ALA A 139 18.72 -10.50 14.37
N ASP A 140 18.49 -11.16 15.51
CA ASP A 140 19.04 -10.84 16.85
C ASP A 140 19.10 -9.35 17.22
N LEU A 141 18.07 -8.57 16.83
CA LEU A 141 17.97 -7.11 16.97
C LEU A 141 19.08 -6.31 16.25
N CYS A 142 20.07 -6.97 15.68
CA CYS A 142 21.16 -6.41 14.90
C CYS A 142 21.60 -7.42 13.84
N MET A 143 21.80 -6.94 12.61
CA MET A 143 22.43 -7.75 11.57
C MET A 143 23.94 -7.78 11.83
N ALA A 144 24.35 -8.69 12.70
CA ALA A 144 25.74 -8.97 13.07
C ALA A 144 26.43 -9.83 12.00
#